data_AF-A0A2V8RJ72-F1
#
_entry.id   AF-A0A2V8RJ72-F1
#
_cell.length_a   1.000
_cell.length_b   1.000
_cell.length_c   1.000
_cell.angle_alpha   90.00
_cell.angle_beta   90.00
_cell.angle_gamma   90.00
#
_symmetry.space_group_name_H-M   'P 1'
#
loop_
_entity.id
_entity.type
_entity.pdbx_description
1 polymer ?
#
loop_
_entity_poly.entity_id
_entity_poly.type
_entity_poly.pdbx_seq_one_letter_code
_entity_poly.pdbx_strand_id
1 'polypeptide(L)'
;MRLSLDALAKGAGTSDEFASRVQSVFAEAAKADGQIILFVDQLHQYAGGRATTVASAAVQAAIEANHVRMIGGSSPQAYAEYIAADPKVAKLFESISIDRVGNAAADSTTARNNRKSSPINEEFEGEKISSDMRELMNSVGPNGRVATILQVDDVHSGEVSALLKRYGVSVDARMAQFGAIKVELPARAIEELAKRNSVNYISPDVKLESFGHVTATTGTDLVRNTPSLLSGLLGASAIDGTGIGVAVLDSGIDGSHDAFTTGSNRIRFSKDFTGENNTATDPYGHGSHVASSAAAASYSNGTTYQGVAPGATIINLRVLNSQGTGTTSALLSALNWIISPADPTKPLGSTNPLNKDKYNIRIVNMSLGAPAISTYKN
;
A
#
# COMPACT_ATOMS: atom_id res chain seq x y z
N MET A 1 2.00 2.05 26.57
CA MET A 1 2.62 3.20 25.89
C MET A 1 3.51 2.66 24.78
N ARG A 2 3.43 3.17 23.54
CA ARG A 2 4.25 2.68 22.42
C ARG A 2 5.53 3.51 22.36
N LEU A 3 6.69 2.87 22.49
CA LEU A 3 7.97 3.54 22.30
C LEU A 3 8.23 3.68 20.80
N SER A 4 8.52 4.89 20.32
CA SER A 4 8.85 5.18 18.92
C SER A 4 10.16 5.97 18.86
N LEU A 5 11.12 5.46 18.11
CA LEU A 5 12.38 6.13 17.78
C LEU A 5 12.14 7.54 17.22
N ASP A 6 11.16 7.67 16.33
CA ASP A 6 10.80 8.94 15.70
C ASP A 6 10.28 9.96 16.71
N ALA A 7 9.58 9.50 17.76
CA ALA A 7 9.10 10.37 18.83
C ALA A 7 10.21 10.79 19.81
N LEU A 8 11.19 9.92 20.07
CA LEU A 8 12.32 10.20 20.96
C LEU A 8 13.40 11.07 20.30
N ALA A 9 13.59 10.89 18.99
CA ALA A 9 14.46 11.73 18.16
C ALA A 9 13.85 13.12 17.91
N LYS A 10 12.54 13.28 18.07
CA LYS A 10 11.83 14.55 17.91
C LYS A 10 12.32 15.57 18.95
N GLY A 11 13.25 16.43 18.52
CA GLY A 11 13.80 17.53 19.31
C GLY A 11 15.07 17.21 20.09
N ALA A 12 15.76 16.09 19.85
CA ALA A 12 17.13 15.88 20.31
C ALA A 12 18.09 16.45 19.24
N GLY A 13 18.88 17.46 19.60
CA GLY A 13 19.84 18.11 18.70
C GLY A 13 21.18 17.39 18.60
N THR A 14 21.48 16.50 19.56
CA THR A 14 22.75 15.74 19.62
C THR A 14 22.53 14.27 20.00
N SER A 15 23.56 13.43 19.77
CA SER A 15 23.55 11.99 20.12
C SER A 15 23.38 11.75 21.62
N ASP A 16 23.95 12.62 22.44
CA ASP A 16 23.93 12.49 23.90
C ASP A 16 22.55 12.88 24.47
N GLU A 17 21.88 13.86 23.85
CA GLU A 17 20.50 14.22 24.19
C GLU A 17 19.51 13.11 23.84
N PHE A 18 19.71 12.43 22.70
CA PHE A 18 18.90 11.28 22.33
C PHE A 18 19.08 10.11 23.31
N ALA A 19 20.33 9.78 23.64
CA ALA A 19 20.64 8.73 24.61
C ALA A 19 20.06 9.04 26.00
N SER A 20 20.15 10.29 26.46
CA SER A 20 19.59 10.76 27.73
C SER A 20 18.05 10.67 27.78
N ARG A 21 17.38 10.93 26.66
CA ARG A 21 15.91 10.80 26.55
C ARG A 21 15.45 9.35 26.58
N VAL A 22 16.14 8.48 25.84
CA VAL A 22 15.89 7.03 25.87
C VAL A 22 16.05 6.51 27.30
N GLN A 23 17.12 6.91 28.01
CA GLN A 23 17.33 6.56 29.42
C GLN A 23 16.24 7.12 30.34
N SER A 24 15.75 8.34 30.08
CA SER A 24 14.69 8.96 30.88
C SER A 24 13.36 8.20 30.77
N VAL A 25 12.98 7.75 29.57
CA VAL A 25 11.75 6.96 29.37
C VAL A 25 11.85 5.60 30.05
N PHE A 26 13.02 4.95 29.99
CA PHE A 26 13.24 3.70 30.73
C PHE A 26 13.22 3.92 32.24
N ALA A 27 13.77 5.03 32.75
CA ALA A 27 13.72 5.37 34.17
C ALA A 27 12.30 5.73 34.65
N GLU A 28 11.47 6.32 33.79
CA GLU A 28 10.06 6.57 34.10
C GLU A 28 9.24 5.28 34.11
N ALA A 29 9.43 4.40 33.12
CA ALA A 29 8.81 3.08 33.10
C ALA A 29 9.19 2.23 34.32
N ALA A 30 10.44 2.36 34.79
CA ALA A 30 10.93 1.71 36.01
C ALA A 30 10.21 2.20 37.28
N LYS A 31 9.94 3.50 37.38
CA LYS A 31 9.23 4.11 38.53
C LYS A 31 7.77 3.70 38.62
N ALA A 32 7.19 3.15 37.54
CA ALA A 32 5.81 2.71 37.50
C ALA A 32 5.57 1.32 38.14
N ASP A 33 6.59 0.72 38.78
CA ASP A 33 6.51 -0.51 39.57
C ASP A 33 5.73 -1.65 38.87
N GLY A 34 6.03 -1.86 37.59
CA GLY A 34 5.44 -2.91 36.77
C GLY A 34 4.03 -2.64 36.21
N GLN A 35 3.45 -1.45 36.45
CA GLN A 35 2.16 -1.05 35.89
C GLN A 35 2.22 -0.68 34.40
N ILE A 36 3.42 -0.42 33.87
CA ILE A 36 3.65 -0.08 32.47
C ILE A 36 4.36 -1.24 31.78
N ILE A 37 3.72 -1.77 30.73
CA ILE A 37 4.36 -2.66 29.76
C ILE A 37 4.80 -1.82 28.56
N LEU A 38 6.08 -1.87 28.24
CA LEU A 38 6.64 -1.16 27.11
C LEU A 38 6.55 -2.02 25.85
N PHE A 39 5.88 -1.50 24.82
CA PHE A 39 5.88 -2.12 23.50
C PHE A 39 6.92 -1.46 22.62
N VAL A 40 7.88 -2.25 22.15
CA VAL A 40 8.98 -1.80 21.28
C VAL A 40 8.86 -2.52 19.94
N ASP A 41 8.46 -1.76 18.92
CA ASP A 41 8.44 -2.25 17.54
C ASP A 41 9.89 -2.31 17.03
N GLN A 42 10.28 -3.44 16.42
CA GLN A 42 11.66 -3.70 15.96
C GLN A 42 12.72 -3.69 17.07
N LEU A 43 12.60 -4.59 18.06
CA LEU A 43 13.51 -4.72 19.21
C LEU A 43 15.00 -4.75 18.83
N HIS A 44 15.35 -5.35 17.69
CA HIS A 44 16.74 -5.44 17.19
C HIS A 44 17.42 -4.10 16.90
N GLN A 45 16.69 -2.98 16.88
CA GLN A 45 17.27 -1.64 16.78
C GLN A 45 17.69 -1.07 18.14
N TYR A 46 17.17 -1.63 19.23
CA TYR A 46 17.35 -1.12 20.59
C TYR A 46 18.18 -2.04 21.48
N ALA A 47 18.18 -3.34 21.18
CA ALA A 47 18.97 -4.34 21.89
C ALA A 47 19.65 -5.29 20.91
N GLY A 48 20.79 -5.83 21.32
CA GLY A 48 21.55 -6.82 20.56
C GLY A 48 22.53 -6.23 19.55
N GLY A 49 23.04 -7.05 18.64
CA GLY A 49 24.21 -6.75 17.81
C GLY A 49 24.05 -5.60 16.80
N ARG A 50 22.81 -5.16 16.52
CA ARG A 50 22.50 -4.07 15.59
C ARG A 50 22.21 -2.74 16.29
N ALA A 51 21.94 -2.77 17.59
CA ALA A 51 21.75 -1.57 18.39
C ALA A 51 23.10 -0.91 18.71
N THR A 52 23.09 0.40 18.95
CA THR A 52 24.30 1.07 19.46
C THR A 52 24.64 0.50 20.84
N THR A 53 25.93 0.49 21.21
CA THR A 53 26.38 -0.01 22.52
C THR A 53 25.65 0.69 23.67
N VAL A 54 25.36 1.99 23.52
CA VAL A 54 24.64 2.80 24.51
C VAL A 54 23.17 2.39 24.61
N ALA A 55 22.49 2.16 23.49
CA ALA A 55 21.09 1.73 23.49
C ALA A 55 20.92 0.31 24.05
N SER A 56 21.75 -0.64 23.61
CA SER A 56 21.71 -2.02 24.10
C SER A 56 22.01 -2.09 25.60
N ALA A 57 23.01 -1.34 26.08
CA ALA A 57 23.31 -1.26 27.52
C ALA A 57 22.17 -0.63 28.33
N ALA A 58 21.49 0.38 27.78
CA ALA A 58 20.34 0.99 28.44
C ALA A 58 19.14 0.03 28.55
N VAL A 59 18.85 -0.75 27.51
CA VAL A 59 17.80 -1.78 27.55
C VAL A 59 18.15 -2.89 28.54
N GLN A 60 19.40 -3.37 28.52
CA GLN A 60 19.88 -4.37 29.48
C GLN A 60 19.73 -3.86 30.91
N ALA A 61 20.21 -2.65 31.22
CA ALA A 61 20.09 -2.05 32.54
C ALA A 61 18.62 -1.81 32.95
N ALA A 62 17.75 -1.42 32.01
CA ALA A 62 16.33 -1.20 32.27
C ALA A 62 15.59 -2.48 32.67
N ILE A 63 15.94 -3.61 32.05
CA ILE A 63 15.34 -4.91 32.36
C ILE A 63 15.97 -5.50 33.64
N GLU A 64 17.30 -5.48 33.75
CA GLU A 64 18.02 -6.14 34.85
C GLU A 64 17.96 -5.38 36.19
N ALA A 65 18.11 -4.05 36.17
CA ALA A 65 18.19 -3.25 37.41
C ALA A 65 16.85 -2.62 37.81
N ASN A 66 16.03 -2.28 36.81
CA ASN A 66 14.90 -1.38 36.95
C ASN A 66 13.53 -2.07 36.78
N HIS A 67 13.52 -3.40 36.67
CA HIS A 67 12.31 -4.26 36.61
C HIS A 67 11.27 -3.85 35.56
N VAL A 68 11.71 -3.32 34.41
CA VAL A 68 10.81 -2.92 33.32
C VAL A 68 10.28 -4.16 32.59
N ARG A 69 8.96 -4.21 32.37
CA ARG A 69 8.31 -5.24 31.54
C ARG A 69 8.22 -4.78 30.09
N MET A 70 8.73 -5.58 29.15
CA MET A 70 8.82 -5.23 27.74
C MET A 70 8.26 -6.33 26.83
N ILE A 71 7.57 -5.92 25.76
CA ILE A 71 7.21 -6.74 24.62
C ILE A 71 7.91 -6.16 23.38
N GLY A 72 8.80 -6.94 22.79
CA GLY A 72 9.57 -6.55 21.60
C GLY A 72 9.09 -7.28 20.35
N GLY A 73 8.80 -6.55 19.28
CA GLY A 73 8.51 -7.12 17.96
C GLY A 73 9.78 -7.29 17.12
N SER A 74 9.95 -8.40 16.42
CA SER A 74 11.03 -8.58 15.43
C SER A 74 10.63 -9.61 14.37
N SER A 75 11.26 -9.55 13.19
CA SER A 75 11.15 -10.65 12.22
C SER A 75 11.97 -11.85 12.69
N PRO A 76 11.63 -13.09 12.28
CA PRO A 76 12.40 -14.28 12.67
C PRO A 76 13.89 -14.17 12.30
N GLN A 77 14.19 -13.65 11.12
CA GLN A 77 15.56 -13.43 10.66
C GLN A 77 16.30 -12.40 11.51
N ALA A 78 15.69 -11.24 11.76
CA ALA A 78 16.33 -10.19 12.55
C ALA A 78 16.49 -10.57 14.03
N TYR A 79 15.57 -11.38 14.57
CA TYR A 79 15.72 -11.94 15.91
C TYR A 79 16.92 -12.89 15.97
N ALA A 80 17.04 -13.83 15.04
CA ALA A 80 18.14 -14.79 15.00
C ALA A 80 19.50 -14.09 14.86
N GLU A 81 19.59 -13.11 13.97
CA GLU A 81 20.85 -12.44 13.63
C GLU A 81 21.32 -11.44 14.70
N TYR A 82 20.40 -10.71 15.34
CA TYR A 82 20.78 -9.58 16.20
C TYR A 82 20.43 -9.76 17.67
N ILE A 83 19.41 -10.55 18.01
CA ILE A 83 18.99 -10.76 19.40
C ILE A 83 19.52 -12.09 19.94
N ALA A 84 19.22 -13.20 19.27
CA ALA A 84 19.63 -14.53 19.70
C ALA A 84 21.15 -14.72 19.62
N ALA A 85 21.82 -14.03 18.70
CA ALA A 85 23.27 -14.06 18.55
C ALA A 85 24.02 -13.33 19.68
N ASP A 86 23.35 -12.50 20.49
CA ASP A 86 23.93 -11.83 21.66
C ASP A 86 23.45 -12.52 22.95
N PRO A 87 24.28 -13.36 23.60
CA PRO A 87 23.89 -14.11 24.79
C PRO A 87 23.45 -13.23 25.96
N LYS A 88 23.95 -11.98 26.04
CA LYS A 88 23.60 -11.05 27.12
C LYS A 88 22.21 -10.47 26.95
N VAL A 89 21.74 -10.35 25.71
CA VAL A 89 20.41 -9.84 25.38
C VAL A 89 19.41 -10.98 25.28
N ALA A 90 19.78 -12.11 24.66
CA ALA A 90 18.92 -13.27 24.49
C ALA A 90 18.35 -13.77 25.82
N LYS A 91 19.15 -13.79 26.91
CA LYS A 91 18.72 -14.20 28.25
C LYS A 91 17.63 -13.30 28.87
N LEU A 92 17.43 -12.09 28.34
CA LEU A 92 16.48 -11.12 28.87
C LEU A 92 15.08 -11.26 28.27
N PHE A 93 14.92 -12.05 27.20
CA PHE A 93 13.67 -12.16 26.45
C PHE A 93 13.27 -13.62 26.26
N GLU A 94 11.99 -13.90 26.47
CA GLU A 94 11.37 -15.16 26.06
C GLU A 94 10.78 -15.00 24.66
N SER A 95 11.17 -15.87 23.72
CA SER A 95 10.69 -15.81 22.34
C SER A 95 9.34 -16.50 22.19
N ILE A 96 8.34 -15.78 21.70
CA ILE A 96 7.06 -16.35 21.25
C ILE A 96 7.01 -16.26 19.73
N SER A 97 7.07 -17.40 19.06
CA SER A 97 6.93 -17.46 17.60
C SER A 97 5.44 -17.46 17.25
N ILE A 98 5.03 -16.51 16.42
CA ILE A 98 3.68 -16.45 15.85
C ILE A 98 3.78 -17.01 14.44
N ASP A 99 3.48 -18.30 14.29
CA ASP A 99 3.38 -18.90 12.98
C ASP A 99 2.20 -18.29 12.24
N ARG A 100 2.47 -17.69 11.07
CA ARG A 100 1.41 -17.24 10.17
C ARG A 100 0.54 -18.43 9.83
N VAL A 101 -0.77 -18.30 9.99
CA VAL A 101 -1.73 -19.20 9.32
C VAL A 101 -1.44 -19.13 7.82
N GLY A 102 -0.98 -20.25 7.25
CA GLY A 102 -0.82 -20.47 5.82
C GLY A 102 0.63 -20.35 5.32
N ASN A 103 1.36 -21.47 5.35
CA ASN A 103 2.18 -21.98 4.24
C ASN A 103 2.85 -23.30 4.64
N ALA A 104 2.21 -24.42 4.28
CA ALA A 104 2.86 -25.72 4.19
C ALA A 104 2.68 -26.22 2.75
N ALA A 105 3.76 -26.25 1.99
CA ALA A 105 3.84 -26.98 0.73
C ALA A 105 5.09 -27.86 0.78
N ALA A 106 4.87 -29.17 0.87
CA ALA A 106 5.58 -30.25 0.16
C ALA A 106 5.46 -31.55 0.97
N ASP A 107 4.40 -32.33 0.74
CA ASP A 107 4.61 -33.70 0.27
C ASP A 107 3.37 -34.24 -0.45
N SER A 108 3.63 -35.13 -1.39
CA SER A 108 2.71 -35.61 -2.40
C SER A 108 1.91 -36.85 -1.97
N THR A 109 0.77 -37.07 -2.65
CA THR A 109 0.03 -38.33 -2.78
C THR A 109 -0.59 -38.95 -1.52
N THR A 110 -1.79 -38.47 -1.13
CA THR A 110 -3.04 -39.25 -0.90
C THR A 110 -4.03 -38.41 -0.09
N ALA A 111 -4.92 -37.67 -0.77
CA ALA A 111 -6.23 -37.22 -0.25
C ALA A 111 -6.88 -36.28 -1.29
N ARG A 112 -7.45 -36.86 -2.35
CA ARG A 112 -8.61 -36.22 -2.99
C ARG A 112 -9.77 -36.37 -1.99
N ASN A 113 -10.53 -35.29 -1.79
CA ASN A 113 -11.69 -35.15 -0.88
C ASN A 113 -11.38 -34.54 0.50
N ASN A 114 -10.98 -33.26 0.51
CA ASN A 114 -11.40 -32.23 1.48
C ASN A 114 -10.50 -31.00 1.32
N ARG A 115 -10.71 -30.21 0.26
CA ARG A 115 -10.19 -28.85 0.20
C ARG A 115 -11.14 -27.96 1.01
N LYS A 116 -10.75 -27.63 2.24
CA LYS A 116 -11.24 -26.40 2.88
C LYS A 116 -10.74 -25.22 2.04
N SER A 117 -11.68 -24.36 1.72
CA SER A 117 -11.60 -23.19 0.88
C SER A 117 -10.55 -22.17 1.34
N SER A 118 -10.03 -21.41 0.37
CA SER A 118 -9.16 -20.26 0.59
C SER A 118 -9.81 -19.22 1.52
N PRO A 119 -9.04 -18.39 2.25
CA PRO A 119 -9.54 -17.35 3.16
C PRO A 119 -10.20 -16.13 2.46
N ILE A 120 -10.62 -16.30 1.21
CA ILE A 120 -11.45 -15.36 0.42
C ILE A 120 -12.81 -15.96 0.06
N ASN A 121 -13.10 -17.17 0.52
CA ASN A 121 -14.44 -17.75 0.46
C ASN A 121 -15.07 -17.66 1.86
N GLU A 122 -15.27 -16.45 2.36
CA GLU A 122 -16.47 -16.27 3.19
C GLU A 122 -17.63 -16.56 2.24
N GLU A 123 -18.37 -17.63 2.52
CA GLU A 123 -19.59 -17.95 1.81
C GLU A 123 -20.48 -16.73 1.92
N PHE A 124 -20.77 -16.09 0.79
CA PHE A 124 -21.52 -14.85 0.71
C PHE A 124 -22.85 -14.95 1.48
N GLU A 125 -23.01 -14.19 2.58
CA GLU A 125 -24.21 -14.21 3.43
C GLU A 125 -25.16 -13.00 3.19
N GLY A 126 -24.88 -12.15 2.20
CA GLY A 126 -25.61 -10.91 1.91
C GLY A 126 -26.54 -10.91 0.69
N GLU A 127 -26.98 -9.72 0.26
CA GLU A 127 -27.72 -9.53 -0.99
C GLU A 127 -26.77 -9.14 -2.13
N LYS A 128 -26.79 -9.85 -3.28
CA LYS A 128 -25.77 -9.71 -4.35
C LYS A 128 -25.72 -8.34 -5.03
N ILE A 129 -26.70 -7.48 -4.76
CA ILE A 129 -26.80 -6.14 -5.33
C ILE A 129 -26.66 -5.16 -4.17
N SER A 130 -25.67 -4.28 -4.26
CA SER A 130 -25.41 -3.25 -3.24
C SER A 130 -26.60 -2.29 -3.08
N SER A 131 -26.72 -1.69 -1.89
CA SER A 131 -27.85 -0.80 -1.56
C SER A 131 -27.92 0.44 -2.46
N ASP A 132 -26.77 1.06 -2.72
CA ASP A 132 -26.62 2.19 -3.64
C ASP A 132 -26.92 1.82 -5.10
N MET A 133 -26.62 0.58 -5.52
CA MET A 133 -27.03 0.09 -6.83
C MET A 133 -28.55 -0.02 -6.93
N ARG A 134 -29.24 -0.49 -5.89
CA ARG A 134 -30.71 -0.58 -5.88
C ARG A 134 -31.36 0.80 -5.96
N GLU A 135 -30.85 1.76 -5.20
CA GLU A 135 -31.30 3.15 -5.26
C GLU A 135 -31.12 3.71 -6.68
N LEU A 136 -29.95 3.47 -7.29
CA LEU A 136 -29.65 3.90 -8.64
C LEU A 136 -30.59 3.26 -9.67
N MET A 137 -30.81 1.93 -9.59
CA MET A 137 -31.76 1.20 -10.43
C MET A 137 -33.18 1.77 -10.36
N ASN A 138 -33.64 2.08 -9.14
CA ASN A 138 -34.97 2.68 -8.92
C ASN A 138 -35.06 4.08 -9.54
N SER A 139 -33.97 4.86 -9.48
CA SER A 139 -33.94 6.22 -10.03
C SER A 139 -33.96 6.28 -11.56
N VAL A 140 -33.31 5.32 -12.24
CA VAL A 140 -33.19 5.32 -13.71
C VAL A 140 -34.29 4.52 -14.40
N GLY A 141 -35.03 3.71 -13.65
CA GLY A 141 -36.08 2.82 -14.17
C GLY A 141 -35.54 1.58 -14.91
N PRO A 142 -36.42 0.64 -15.30
CA PRO A 142 -36.02 -0.71 -15.73
C PRO A 142 -35.20 -0.76 -17.02
N ASN A 143 -35.36 0.23 -17.90
CA ASN A 143 -34.61 0.37 -19.15
C ASN A 143 -33.44 1.38 -19.03
N GLY A 144 -33.33 2.09 -17.90
CA GLY A 144 -32.20 2.96 -17.63
C GLY A 144 -30.91 2.16 -17.52
N ARG A 145 -29.84 2.70 -18.09
CA ARG A 145 -28.52 2.07 -18.05
C ARG A 145 -27.71 2.60 -16.87
N VAL A 146 -26.96 1.70 -16.27
CA VAL A 146 -26.13 1.98 -15.10
C VAL A 146 -24.71 1.46 -15.37
N ALA A 147 -23.71 2.27 -15.06
CA ALA A 147 -22.32 1.85 -15.05
C ALA A 147 -22.08 0.98 -13.81
N THR A 148 -21.58 -0.23 -14.02
CA THR A 148 -21.58 -1.29 -13.01
C THR A 148 -20.24 -2.01 -12.98
N ILE A 149 -19.83 -2.35 -11.75
CA ILE A 149 -18.76 -3.28 -11.48
C ILE A 149 -19.40 -4.61 -11.07
N LEU A 150 -19.17 -5.63 -11.89
CA LEU A 150 -19.67 -6.98 -11.68
C LEU A 150 -18.54 -7.86 -11.15
N GLN A 151 -18.68 -8.37 -9.93
CA GLN A 151 -17.76 -9.35 -9.35
C GLN A 151 -18.24 -10.76 -9.69
N VAL A 152 -17.35 -11.57 -10.27
CA VAL A 152 -17.60 -12.90 -10.80
C VAL A 152 -16.46 -13.86 -10.43
N ASP A 153 -16.75 -15.16 -10.45
CA ASP A 153 -15.72 -16.18 -10.25
C ASP A 153 -14.71 -16.22 -11.40
N ASP A 154 -15.18 -15.99 -12.62
CA ASP A 154 -14.36 -15.96 -13.84
C ASP A 154 -14.79 -14.84 -14.78
N VAL A 155 -13.89 -13.89 -15.02
CA VAL A 155 -14.12 -12.74 -15.91
C VAL A 155 -14.26 -13.13 -17.40
N HIS A 156 -13.91 -14.38 -17.73
CA HIS A 156 -14.07 -14.98 -19.05
C HIS A 156 -15.23 -15.98 -19.12
N SER A 157 -16.08 -16.04 -18.09
CA SER A 157 -17.25 -16.93 -18.05
C SER A 157 -18.11 -16.80 -19.31
N GLY A 158 -18.33 -17.94 -19.97
CA GLY A 158 -19.20 -18.04 -21.14
C GLY A 158 -20.66 -17.75 -20.81
N GLU A 159 -21.12 -18.13 -19.61
CA GLU A 159 -22.48 -17.85 -19.12
C GLU A 159 -22.70 -16.35 -18.97
N VAL A 160 -21.83 -15.67 -18.23
CA VAL A 160 -21.89 -14.21 -18.00
C VAL A 160 -21.79 -13.48 -19.35
N SER A 161 -20.84 -13.88 -20.20
CA SER A 161 -20.66 -13.28 -21.52
C SER A 161 -21.88 -13.43 -22.43
N ALA A 162 -22.56 -14.59 -22.40
CA ALA A 162 -23.78 -14.82 -23.17
C ALA A 162 -24.95 -13.97 -22.67
N LEU A 163 -25.06 -13.79 -21.35
CA LEU A 163 -26.10 -12.95 -20.74
C LEU A 163 -25.89 -11.48 -21.09
N LEU A 164 -24.66 -10.97 -20.98
CA LEU A 164 -24.33 -9.59 -21.37
C LEU A 164 -24.65 -9.33 -22.85
N LYS A 165 -24.28 -10.26 -23.74
CA LYS A 165 -24.60 -10.16 -25.18
C LYS A 165 -26.11 -10.13 -25.45
N ARG A 166 -26.91 -10.89 -24.71
CA ARG A 166 -28.38 -10.91 -24.85
C ARG A 166 -29.00 -9.54 -24.59
N TYR A 167 -28.40 -8.75 -23.70
CA TYR A 167 -28.83 -7.38 -23.40
C TYR A 167 -28.12 -6.32 -24.24
N GLY A 168 -27.33 -6.71 -25.26
CA GLY A 168 -26.58 -5.78 -26.10
C GLY A 168 -25.49 -5.04 -25.34
N VAL A 169 -24.94 -5.64 -24.28
CA VAL A 169 -23.90 -5.04 -23.44
C VAL A 169 -22.52 -5.49 -23.93
N SER A 170 -21.65 -4.51 -24.21
CA SER A 170 -20.22 -4.71 -24.40
C SER A 170 -19.50 -4.68 -23.06
N VAL A 171 -18.39 -5.42 -22.97
CA VAL A 171 -17.52 -5.36 -21.79
C VAL A 171 -16.47 -4.28 -21.98
N ASP A 172 -16.44 -3.32 -21.07
CA ASP A 172 -15.55 -2.16 -21.14
C ASP A 172 -14.17 -2.50 -20.60
N ALA A 173 -14.10 -3.23 -19.48
CA ALA A 173 -12.85 -3.67 -18.88
C ALA A 173 -13.00 -5.01 -18.15
N ARG A 174 -11.93 -5.83 -18.19
CA ARG A 174 -11.79 -7.04 -17.37
C ARG A 174 -10.62 -6.88 -16.42
N MET A 175 -10.91 -7.06 -15.14
CA MET A 175 -9.96 -6.94 -14.04
C MET A 175 -9.81 -8.33 -13.42
N ALA A 176 -9.13 -9.22 -14.15
CA ALA A 176 -9.03 -10.63 -13.82
C ALA A 176 -8.46 -10.89 -12.42
N GLN A 177 -7.53 -10.04 -11.96
CA GLN A 177 -6.90 -10.19 -10.64
C GLN A 177 -7.85 -9.90 -9.48
N PHE A 178 -8.99 -9.25 -9.76
CA PHE A 178 -10.05 -8.96 -8.80
C PHE A 178 -11.35 -9.72 -9.09
N GLY A 179 -11.38 -10.58 -10.11
CA GLY A 179 -12.62 -11.22 -10.55
C GLY A 179 -13.69 -10.20 -10.94
N ALA A 180 -13.31 -9.04 -11.49
CA ALA A 180 -14.25 -7.94 -11.72
C ALA A 180 -14.36 -7.56 -13.20
N ILE A 181 -15.56 -7.18 -13.63
CA ILE A 181 -15.87 -6.71 -14.99
C ILE A 181 -16.54 -5.33 -14.90
N LYS A 182 -16.04 -4.36 -15.67
CA LYS A 182 -16.73 -3.10 -15.91
C LYS A 182 -17.67 -3.24 -17.10
N VAL A 183 -18.94 -2.92 -16.89
CA VAL A 183 -19.99 -2.95 -17.90
C VAL A 183 -21.01 -1.85 -17.64
N GLU A 184 -21.59 -1.31 -18.70
CA GLU A 184 -22.79 -0.49 -18.61
C GLU A 184 -24.01 -1.33 -18.99
N LEU A 185 -24.96 -1.56 -18.07
CA LEU A 185 -26.11 -2.43 -18.32
C LEU A 185 -27.47 -1.82 -17.94
N PRO A 186 -28.57 -2.23 -18.61
CA PRO A 186 -29.92 -1.90 -18.19
C PRO A 186 -30.22 -2.44 -16.78
N ALA A 187 -30.96 -1.70 -15.95
CA ALA A 187 -31.33 -2.11 -14.60
C ALA A 187 -31.97 -3.51 -14.54
N ARG A 188 -32.84 -3.85 -15.49
CA ARG A 188 -33.44 -5.20 -15.59
C ARG A 188 -32.42 -6.35 -15.77
N ALA A 189 -31.26 -6.08 -16.36
CA ALA A 189 -30.23 -7.09 -16.56
C ALA A 189 -29.43 -7.34 -15.27
N ILE A 190 -29.37 -6.36 -14.36
CA ILE A 190 -28.71 -6.48 -13.04
C ILE A 190 -29.40 -7.57 -12.22
N GLU A 191 -30.73 -7.56 -12.17
CA GLU A 191 -31.52 -8.55 -11.45
C GLU A 191 -31.30 -9.98 -11.98
N GLU A 192 -31.19 -10.14 -13.29
CA GLU A 192 -30.96 -11.44 -13.93
C GLU A 192 -29.53 -11.95 -13.72
N LEU A 193 -28.55 -11.04 -13.64
CA LEU A 193 -27.16 -11.36 -13.29
C LEU A 193 -27.04 -11.77 -11.82
N ALA A 194 -27.74 -11.07 -10.91
CA ALA A 194 -27.72 -11.38 -9.49
C ALA A 194 -28.23 -12.80 -9.18
N LYS A 195 -29.12 -13.35 -10.02
CA LYS A 195 -29.62 -14.73 -9.87
C LYS A 195 -28.60 -15.81 -10.25
N ARG A 196 -27.45 -15.44 -10.85
CA ARG A 196 -26.44 -16.41 -11.31
C ARG A 196 -25.49 -16.79 -10.18
N ASN A 197 -25.12 -18.06 -10.09
CA ASN A 197 -24.15 -18.54 -9.11
C ASN A 197 -22.74 -18.02 -9.41
N SER A 198 -22.43 -17.78 -10.69
CA SER A 198 -21.15 -17.24 -11.16
C SER A 198 -20.95 -15.75 -10.88
N VAL A 199 -21.99 -15.07 -10.36
CA VAL A 199 -21.96 -13.66 -9.96
C VAL A 199 -21.96 -13.58 -8.44
N ASN A 200 -20.94 -12.90 -7.90
CA ASN A 200 -20.71 -12.78 -6.47
C ASN A 200 -21.30 -11.49 -5.91
N TYR A 201 -21.07 -10.37 -6.61
CA TYR A 201 -21.53 -9.05 -6.14
C TYR A 201 -21.68 -8.06 -7.30
N ILE A 202 -22.57 -7.10 -7.14
CA ILE A 202 -22.87 -6.06 -8.13
C ILE A 202 -22.90 -4.70 -7.42
N SER A 203 -22.05 -3.78 -7.86
CA SER A 203 -21.93 -2.42 -7.32
C SER A 203 -21.84 -1.36 -8.42
N PRO A 204 -22.14 -0.09 -8.13
CA PRO A 204 -22.05 0.97 -9.13
C PRO A 204 -20.60 1.37 -9.38
N ASP A 205 -20.32 1.84 -10.60
CA ASP A 205 -19.05 2.49 -10.92
C ASP A 205 -19.08 3.95 -10.44
N VAL A 206 -18.67 4.16 -9.19
CA VAL A 206 -18.74 5.47 -8.51
C VAL A 206 -17.63 6.40 -8.97
N LYS A 207 -17.91 7.71 -8.97
CA LYS A 207 -16.91 8.75 -9.24
C LYS A 207 -15.93 8.90 -8.07
N LEU A 208 -14.66 9.14 -8.41
CA LEU A 208 -13.58 9.45 -7.48
C LEU A 208 -13.15 10.91 -7.69
N GLU A 209 -12.72 11.56 -6.62
CA GLU A 209 -12.17 12.92 -6.67
C GLU A 209 -10.78 12.96 -6.01
N SER A 210 -9.92 13.89 -6.44
CA SER A 210 -8.63 14.15 -5.81
C SER A 210 -8.81 14.75 -4.42
N PHE A 211 -7.98 14.35 -3.45
CA PHE A 211 -7.93 15.01 -2.15
C PHE A 211 -6.73 15.95 -2.06
N GLY A 212 -6.99 17.25 -1.98
CA GLY A 212 -5.98 18.27 -1.65
C GLY A 212 -6.34 18.96 -0.35
N HIS A 213 -5.52 18.81 0.69
CA HIS A 213 -5.53 19.71 1.84
C HIS A 213 -4.13 20.30 2.01
N VAL A 214 -4.01 21.62 1.91
CA VAL A 214 -2.76 22.33 2.22
C VAL A 214 -2.59 22.29 3.73
N THR A 215 -1.81 21.32 4.21
CA THR A 215 -1.38 21.28 5.61
C THR A 215 0.12 21.48 5.65
N ALA A 216 0.61 22.24 6.63
CA ALA A 216 2.03 22.32 6.93
C ALA A 216 2.50 20.92 7.38
N THR A 217 3.10 20.15 6.48
CA THR A 217 3.53 18.77 6.76
C THR A 217 4.84 18.79 7.55
N THR A 218 4.77 19.04 8.85
CA THR A 218 5.93 19.01 9.76
C THR A 218 6.70 17.69 9.73
N GLY A 219 6.09 16.58 9.31
CA GLY A 219 6.73 15.27 9.14
C GLY A 219 7.65 15.16 7.91
N THR A 220 7.33 15.83 6.81
CA THR A 220 8.12 15.75 5.56
C THR A 220 9.47 16.44 5.71
N ASP A 221 9.49 17.60 6.38
CA ASP A 221 10.73 18.31 6.69
C ASP A 221 11.61 17.51 7.66
N LEU A 222 11.00 16.77 8.59
CA LEU A 222 11.73 15.85 9.45
C LEU A 222 12.35 14.71 8.64
N VAL A 223 11.63 14.05 7.74
CA VAL A 223 12.19 12.98 6.90
C VAL A 223 13.30 13.48 5.97
N ARG A 224 13.23 14.72 5.46
CA ARG A 224 14.34 15.30 4.66
C ARG A 224 15.59 15.58 5.49
N ASN A 225 15.44 15.96 6.76
CA ASN A 225 16.55 16.30 7.66
C ASN A 225 17.08 15.09 8.45
N THR A 226 16.30 14.02 8.58
CA THR A 226 16.64 12.78 9.32
C THR A 226 17.86 12.03 8.73
N PRO A 227 18.01 11.88 7.39
CA PRO A 227 19.19 11.26 6.78
C PRO A 227 20.48 11.99 7.12
N SER A 228 20.47 13.32 7.26
CA SER A 228 21.69 14.08 7.57
C SER A 228 22.29 13.73 8.92
N LEU A 229 21.45 13.39 9.91
CA LEU A 229 21.89 13.13 11.28
C LEU A 229 22.24 11.64 11.49
N LEU A 230 21.47 10.72 10.90
CA LEU A 230 21.75 9.28 10.90
C LEU A 230 22.90 8.88 9.98
N SER A 231 23.06 9.54 8.82
CA SER A 231 24.17 9.28 7.88
C SER A 231 25.50 9.71 8.47
N GLY A 232 25.54 10.85 9.17
CA GLY A 232 26.73 11.32 9.88
C GLY A 232 27.10 10.47 11.10
N LEU A 233 26.12 9.87 11.79
CA LEU A 233 26.35 9.15 13.06
C LEU A 233 26.56 7.64 12.88
N LEU A 234 25.94 7.02 11.87
CA LEU A 234 25.93 5.56 11.68
C LEU A 234 26.59 5.09 10.37
N GLY A 235 27.12 6.01 9.55
CA GLY A 235 27.65 5.68 8.22
C GLY A 235 26.59 5.09 7.27
N ALA A 236 25.30 5.25 7.58
CA ALA A 236 24.21 4.84 6.72
C ALA A 236 24.15 5.78 5.52
N SER A 237 24.16 5.26 4.29
CA SER A 237 23.89 6.04 3.10
C SER A 237 22.58 6.82 3.27
N ALA A 238 22.52 8.08 2.82
CA ALA A 238 21.25 8.79 2.74
C ALA A 238 20.24 7.93 1.96
N ILE A 239 19.15 7.52 2.60
CA ILE A 239 18.12 6.69 1.98
C ILE A 239 17.33 7.59 1.03
N ASP A 240 17.54 7.43 -0.27
CA ASP A 240 16.94 8.27 -1.31
C ASP A 240 15.88 7.55 -2.14
N GLY A 241 15.61 6.27 -1.86
CA GLY A 241 14.67 5.44 -2.61
C GLY A 241 15.23 4.83 -3.89
N THR A 242 16.54 4.90 -4.14
CA THR A 242 17.17 4.28 -5.31
C THR A 242 16.78 2.81 -5.45
N GLY A 243 16.37 2.45 -6.67
CA GLY A 243 15.93 1.10 -7.01
C GLY A 243 14.47 0.81 -6.68
N ILE A 244 13.76 1.68 -5.95
CA ILE A 244 12.35 1.49 -5.60
C ILE A 244 11.45 2.17 -6.63
N GLY A 245 10.38 1.47 -7.04
CA GLY A 245 9.30 2.02 -7.85
C GLY A 245 8.14 2.54 -6.99
N VAL A 246 7.68 3.76 -7.27
CA VAL A 246 6.48 4.37 -6.69
C VAL A 246 5.43 4.48 -7.79
N ALA A 247 4.34 3.75 -7.67
CA ALA A 247 3.17 3.92 -8.54
C ALA A 247 2.30 5.06 -8.03
N VAL A 248 2.10 6.07 -8.86
CA VAL A 248 1.25 7.23 -8.56
C VAL A 248 -0.04 7.07 -9.36
N LEU A 249 -1.14 6.80 -8.65
CA LEU A 249 -2.47 6.66 -9.23
C LEU A 249 -3.21 7.96 -9.00
N ASP A 250 -3.15 8.85 -10.00
CA ASP A 250 -3.64 10.22 -9.87
C ASP A 250 -4.09 10.78 -11.23
N SER A 251 -4.08 12.10 -11.39
CA SER A 251 -4.43 12.86 -12.59
C SER A 251 -3.36 12.89 -13.68
N GLY A 252 -2.30 12.09 -13.56
CA GLY A 252 -1.18 12.07 -14.51
C GLY A 252 0.05 12.79 -13.97
N ILE A 253 1.09 12.90 -14.79
CA ILE A 253 2.32 13.61 -14.46
C ILE A 253 2.79 14.33 -15.72
N ASP A 254 3.17 15.60 -15.60
CA ASP A 254 3.90 16.30 -16.65
C ASP A 254 5.32 15.74 -16.77
N GLY A 255 5.53 14.89 -17.77
CA GLY A 255 6.81 14.24 -17.99
C GLY A 255 7.93 15.16 -18.48
N SER A 256 7.60 16.39 -18.88
CA SER A 256 8.59 17.38 -19.32
C SER A 256 9.15 18.23 -18.17
N HIS A 257 8.53 18.18 -16.99
CA HIS A 257 8.87 19.02 -15.86
C HIS A 257 10.25 18.67 -15.24
N ASP A 258 11.06 19.69 -14.95
CA ASP A 258 12.44 19.54 -14.45
C ASP A 258 12.56 18.70 -13.18
N ALA A 259 11.53 18.72 -12.33
CA ALA A 259 11.42 17.86 -11.14
C ALA A 259 11.57 16.37 -11.46
N PHE A 260 11.25 15.93 -12.68
CA PHE A 260 11.30 14.51 -13.07
C PHE A 260 12.40 14.20 -14.07
N THR A 261 12.90 15.20 -14.80
CA THR A 261 13.89 15.04 -15.88
C THR A 261 15.32 15.38 -15.45
N THR A 262 15.51 16.21 -14.41
CA THR A 262 16.85 16.64 -13.95
C THR A 262 17.69 15.45 -13.50
N GLY A 263 18.90 15.33 -14.05
CA GLY A 263 19.85 14.24 -13.80
C GLY A 263 19.52 12.94 -14.54
N SER A 264 18.28 12.46 -14.42
CA SER A 264 17.74 11.38 -15.25
C SER A 264 16.22 11.45 -15.27
N ASN A 265 15.59 10.99 -16.36
CA ASN A 265 14.14 10.79 -16.37
C ASN A 265 13.79 9.77 -15.27
N ARG A 266 12.89 10.12 -14.34
CA ARG A 266 12.43 9.22 -13.27
C ARG A 266 11.17 8.46 -13.63
N ILE A 267 10.39 8.94 -14.59
CA ILE A 267 9.15 8.30 -15.03
C ILE A 267 9.53 7.12 -15.92
N ARG A 268 9.39 5.89 -15.41
CA ARG A 268 9.77 4.66 -16.13
C ARG A 268 8.65 4.11 -16.97
N PHE A 269 7.41 4.44 -16.64
CA PHE A 269 6.23 3.97 -17.34
C PHE A 269 5.07 4.96 -17.15
N SER A 270 4.22 5.07 -18.15
CA SER A 270 3.00 5.88 -18.09
C SER A 270 1.86 5.16 -18.79
N LYS A 271 0.69 5.14 -18.17
CA LYS A 271 -0.53 4.58 -18.76
C LYS A 271 -1.76 5.33 -18.27
N ASP A 272 -2.69 5.51 -19.19
CA ASP A 272 -3.97 6.16 -18.96
C ASP A 272 -5.11 5.13 -18.83
N PHE A 273 -5.94 5.31 -17.81
CA PHE A 273 -7.14 4.52 -17.54
C PHE A 273 -8.43 5.37 -17.57
N THR A 274 -8.35 6.67 -17.88
CA THR A 274 -9.50 7.58 -17.96
C THR A 274 -10.20 7.52 -19.31
N GLY A 275 -9.49 7.07 -20.35
CA GLY A 275 -9.95 7.05 -21.74
C GLY A 275 -9.62 8.31 -22.54
N GLU A 276 -8.93 9.30 -21.94
CA GLU A 276 -8.49 10.52 -22.62
C GLU A 276 -7.23 10.30 -23.49
N ASN A 277 -6.59 9.14 -23.34
CA ASN A 277 -5.36 8.75 -24.02
C ASN A 277 -4.21 9.73 -23.80
N ASN A 278 -4.09 10.24 -22.58
CA ASN A 278 -3.01 11.15 -22.19
C ASN A 278 -2.04 10.51 -21.20
N THR A 279 -0.80 10.34 -21.62
CA THR A 279 0.29 9.79 -20.79
C THR A 279 1.47 10.75 -20.60
N ALA A 280 1.43 11.92 -21.23
CA ALA A 280 2.59 12.82 -21.33
C ALA A 280 2.45 14.07 -20.47
N THR A 281 1.23 14.56 -20.29
CA THR A 281 0.94 15.79 -19.55
C THR A 281 -0.02 15.53 -18.40
N ASP A 282 -0.10 16.50 -17.50
CA ASP A 282 -1.06 16.53 -16.42
C ASP A 282 -1.88 17.84 -16.49
N PRO A 283 -3.00 17.85 -17.23
CA PRO A 283 -3.84 19.03 -17.37
C PRO A 283 -4.50 19.50 -16.06
N TYR A 284 -4.59 18.64 -15.05
CA TYR A 284 -5.18 18.97 -13.76
C TYR A 284 -4.13 19.43 -12.74
N GLY A 285 -2.91 18.88 -12.83
CA GLY A 285 -1.72 19.31 -12.08
C GLY A 285 -1.53 18.64 -10.71
N HIS A 286 -2.56 18.01 -10.16
CA HIS A 286 -2.50 17.38 -8.84
C HIS A 286 -1.51 16.21 -8.80
N GLY A 287 -1.49 15.37 -9.83
CA GLY A 287 -0.63 14.20 -9.87
C GLY A 287 0.85 14.57 -9.99
N SER A 288 1.16 15.65 -10.71
CA SER A 288 2.51 16.23 -10.76
C SER A 288 2.95 16.77 -9.40
N HIS A 289 2.05 17.44 -8.67
CA HIS A 289 2.32 17.91 -7.30
C HIS A 289 2.56 16.75 -6.31
N VAL A 290 1.73 15.70 -6.38
CA VAL A 290 1.88 14.49 -5.55
C VAL A 290 3.18 13.75 -5.88
N ALA A 291 3.45 13.52 -7.17
CA ALA A 291 4.65 12.82 -7.61
C ALA A 291 5.94 13.57 -7.27
N SER A 292 5.94 14.90 -7.38
CA SER A 292 7.09 15.73 -6.99
C SER A 292 7.34 15.68 -5.48
N SER A 293 6.29 15.68 -4.67
CA SER A 293 6.40 15.51 -3.21
C SER A 293 7.04 14.17 -2.85
N ALA A 294 6.70 13.11 -3.59
CA ALA A 294 7.26 11.78 -3.38
C ALA A 294 8.72 11.67 -3.85
N ALA A 295 9.04 12.10 -5.07
CA ALA A 295 10.29 11.73 -5.73
C ALA A 295 10.86 12.79 -6.70
N ALA A 296 10.55 14.08 -6.51
CA ALA A 296 11.22 15.14 -7.28
C ALA A 296 12.74 15.10 -7.11
N ALA A 297 13.44 15.36 -8.21
CA ALA A 297 14.85 15.70 -8.23
C ALA A 297 15.13 16.86 -7.28
N SER A 298 16.33 16.87 -6.70
CA SER A 298 16.83 18.05 -6.01
C SER A 298 17.05 19.16 -7.01
N TYR A 299 16.33 20.26 -6.85
CA TYR A 299 16.53 21.49 -7.59
C TYR A 299 16.69 22.65 -6.61
N SER A 300 17.73 23.46 -6.79
CA SER A 300 18.04 24.60 -5.93
C SER A 300 18.04 25.91 -6.72
N ASN A 301 17.13 26.81 -6.36
CA ASN A 301 17.11 28.20 -6.83
C ASN A 301 16.74 29.13 -5.65
N GLY A 302 17.65 29.27 -4.70
CA GLY A 302 17.41 29.98 -3.42
C GLY A 302 16.70 29.15 -2.34
N THR A 303 15.79 28.26 -2.74
CA THR A 303 15.18 27.21 -1.90
C THR A 303 15.37 25.84 -2.57
N THR A 304 15.70 24.81 -1.80
CA THR A 304 15.81 23.43 -2.31
C THR A 304 14.44 22.77 -2.35
N TYR A 305 13.97 22.42 -3.55
CA TYR A 305 12.79 21.58 -3.74
C TYR A 305 13.25 20.16 -4.06
N GLN A 306 12.85 19.21 -3.22
CA GLN A 306 13.24 17.80 -3.34
C GLN A 306 12.11 16.91 -2.84
N GLY A 307 11.88 15.79 -3.53
CA GLY A 307 10.99 14.75 -3.05
C GLY A 307 11.52 14.07 -1.80
N VAL A 308 10.68 13.32 -1.10
CA VAL A 308 11.11 12.50 0.04
C VAL A 308 12.12 11.42 -0.39
N ALA A 309 11.91 10.83 -1.56
CA ALA A 309 12.72 9.76 -2.14
C ALA A 309 13.20 10.14 -3.56
N PRO A 310 14.18 11.04 -3.69
CA PRO A 310 14.59 11.63 -4.97
C PRO A 310 15.29 10.65 -5.93
N GLY A 311 15.72 9.48 -5.45
CA GLY A 311 16.29 8.37 -6.22
C GLY A 311 15.25 7.32 -6.65
N ALA A 312 14.01 7.41 -6.16
CA ALA A 312 12.95 6.49 -6.57
C ALA A 312 12.54 6.71 -8.03
N THR A 313 12.09 5.64 -8.67
CA THR A 313 11.47 5.69 -9.99
C THR A 313 9.96 5.83 -9.88
N ILE A 314 9.35 6.50 -10.85
CA ILE A 314 7.92 6.82 -10.83
C ILE A 314 7.21 6.04 -11.94
N ILE A 315 6.10 5.41 -11.58
CA ILE A 315 5.17 4.74 -12.49
C ILE A 315 3.88 5.56 -12.50
N ASN A 316 3.66 6.29 -13.60
CA ASN A 316 2.50 7.15 -13.77
C ASN A 316 1.29 6.33 -14.23
N LEU A 317 0.27 6.21 -13.37
CA LEU A 317 -0.98 5.54 -13.72
C LEU A 317 -2.11 6.55 -13.59
N ARG A 318 -2.49 7.15 -14.71
CA ARG A 318 -3.53 8.19 -14.74
C ARG A 318 -4.91 7.55 -14.56
N VAL A 319 -5.59 7.89 -13.48
CA VAL A 319 -6.94 7.41 -13.11
C VAL A 319 -7.93 8.55 -12.87
N LEU A 320 -7.46 9.80 -12.77
CA LEU A 320 -8.30 11.00 -12.76
C LEU A 320 -8.14 11.75 -14.09
N ASN A 321 -9.25 12.23 -14.64
CA ASN A 321 -9.32 12.91 -15.93
C ASN A 321 -8.83 14.36 -15.85
N SER A 322 -8.97 15.13 -16.95
CA SER A 322 -8.49 16.52 -17.00
C SER A 322 -9.18 17.46 -16.00
N GLN A 323 -10.28 17.02 -15.38
CA GLN A 323 -11.06 17.75 -14.37
C GLN A 323 -10.83 17.19 -12.96
N GLY A 324 -9.86 16.29 -12.77
CA GLY A 324 -9.58 15.69 -11.46
C GLY A 324 -10.62 14.66 -11.01
N THR A 325 -11.49 14.20 -11.91
CA THR A 325 -12.51 13.19 -11.64
C THR A 325 -12.10 11.83 -12.21
N GLY A 326 -12.23 10.76 -11.43
CA GLY A 326 -12.00 9.39 -11.86
C GLY A 326 -13.22 8.50 -11.63
N THR A 327 -13.05 7.21 -11.87
CA THR A 327 -14.04 6.20 -11.51
C THR A 327 -13.39 5.06 -10.73
N THR A 328 -14.16 4.38 -9.88
CA THR A 328 -13.71 3.18 -9.19
C THR A 328 -13.17 2.14 -10.16
N SER A 329 -13.80 1.97 -11.33
CA SER A 329 -13.32 1.06 -12.37
C SER A 329 -11.97 1.45 -12.97
N ALA A 330 -11.67 2.74 -13.15
CA ALA A 330 -10.36 3.20 -13.62
C ALA A 330 -9.27 2.92 -12.59
N LEU A 331 -9.56 3.19 -11.31
CA LEU A 331 -8.66 2.87 -10.20
C LEU A 331 -8.39 1.36 -10.09
N LEU A 332 -9.44 0.54 -10.08
CA LEU A 332 -9.31 -0.91 -10.03
C LEU A 332 -8.59 -1.46 -11.27
N SER A 333 -8.78 -0.85 -12.45
CA SER A 333 -8.05 -1.24 -13.67
C SER A 333 -6.55 -0.94 -13.55
N ALA A 334 -6.17 0.18 -12.95
CA ALA A 334 -4.78 0.53 -12.68
C ALA A 334 -4.14 -0.42 -11.66
N LEU A 335 -4.82 -0.70 -10.55
CA LEU A 335 -4.37 -1.67 -9.55
C LEU A 335 -4.24 -3.07 -10.17
N ASN A 336 -5.23 -3.49 -10.96
CA ASN A 336 -5.21 -4.77 -11.66
C ASN A 336 -4.00 -4.84 -12.59
N TRP A 337 -3.66 -3.76 -13.29
CA TRP A 337 -2.47 -3.71 -14.14
C TRP A 337 -1.17 -3.91 -13.34
N ILE A 338 -1.02 -3.28 -12.17
CA ILE A 338 0.17 -3.43 -11.31
C ILE A 338 0.43 -4.90 -10.98
N ILE A 339 -0.62 -5.65 -10.65
CA ILE A 339 -0.54 -7.08 -10.30
C ILE A 339 -0.84 -8.02 -11.47
N SER A 340 -0.88 -7.52 -12.71
CA SER A 340 -0.98 -8.33 -13.92
C SER A 340 0.40 -8.67 -14.51
N PRO A 341 0.51 -9.74 -15.32
CA PRO A 341 1.71 -10.03 -16.09
C PRO A 341 2.14 -8.83 -16.97
N ALA A 342 3.44 -8.67 -17.15
CA ALA A 342 4.00 -7.62 -18.01
C ALA A 342 3.57 -7.79 -19.48
N ASP A 343 3.48 -9.05 -19.94
CA ASP A 343 2.88 -9.45 -21.21
C ASP A 343 1.68 -10.36 -20.91
N PRO A 344 0.44 -9.91 -21.14
CA PRO A 344 -0.76 -10.69 -20.86
C PRO A 344 -0.94 -11.89 -21.80
N THR A 345 -0.15 -11.99 -22.88
CA THR A 345 -0.24 -13.10 -23.84
C THR A 345 0.67 -14.28 -23.49
N LYS A 346 1.55 -14.11 -22.48
CA LYS A 346 2.53 -15.11 -22.08
C LYS A 346 2.24 -15.62 -20.67
N PRO A 347 2.62 -16.88 -20.34
CA PRO A 347 2.53 -17.38 -18.98
C PRO A 347 3.40 -16.55 -18.03
N LEU A 348 3.02 -16.50 -16.76
CA LEU A 348 3.81 -15.88 -15.71
C LEU A 348 5.12 -16.66 -15.52
N GLY A 349 6.24 -15.94 -15.41
CA GLY A 349 7.54 -16.56 -15.19
C GLY A 349 8.65 -15.53 -15.03
N SER A 350 9.90 -15.99 -14.88
CA SER A 350 11.06 -15.10 -14.74
C SER A 350 11.25 -14.16 -15.94
N THR A 351 10.86 -14.59 -17.14
CA THR A 351 10.92 -13.80 -18.38
C THR A 351 9.65 -12.98 -18.65
N ASN A 352 8.59 -13.21 -17.88
CA ASN A 352 7.34 -12.45 -17.93
C ASN A 352 6.77 -12.28 -16.51
N PRO A 353 7.40 -11.42 -15.69
CA PRO A 353 6.97 -11.20 -14.31
C PRO A 353 5.72 -10.31 -14.26
N LEU A 354 5.20 -10.05 -13.06
CA LEU A 354 4.16 -9.03 -12.87
C LEU A 354 4.72 -7.62 -13.12
N ASN A 355 3.87 -6.66 -13.48
CA ASN A 355 4.29 -5.27 -13.64
C ASN A 355 4.94 -4.70 -12.37
N LYS A 356 4.42 -5.05 -11.18
CA LYS A 356 5.04 -4.67 -9.91
C LYS A 356 6.48 -5.17 -9.77
N ASP A 357 6.81 -6.33 -10.30
CA ASP A 357 8.15 -6.91 -10.18
C ASP A 357 9.06 -6.36 -11.29
N LYS A 358 8.54 -6.23 -12.52
CA LYS A 358 9.23 -5.61 -13.65
C LYS A 358 9.75 -4.20 -13.33
N TYR A 359 8.93 -3.40 -12.66
CA TYR A 359 9.24 -2.01 -12.31
C TYR A 359 9.64 -1.83 -10.84
N ASN A 360 9.84 -2.92 -10.10
CA ASN A 360 10.11 -2.95 -8.66
C ASN A 360 9.20 -2.00 -7.84
N ILE A 361 7.91 -1.99 -8.16
CA ILE A 361 6.88 -1.19 -7.48
C ILE A 361 6.73 -1.73 -6.05
N ARG A 362 7.12 -0.92 -5.06
CA ARG A 362 6.95 -1.24 -3.63
C ARG A 362 5.94 -0.34 -2.94
N ILE A 363 5.60 0.79 -3.56
CA ILE A 363 4.72 1.81 -3.01
C ILE A 363 3.67 2.13 -4.06
N VAL A 364 2.41 2.18 -3.61
CA VAL A 364 1.27 2.66 -4.40
C VAL A 364 0.70 3.87 -3.67
N ASN A 365 0.73 5.03 -4.30
CA ASN A 365 0.14 6.25 -3.77
C ASN A 365 -1.22 6.52 -4.43
N MET A 366 -2.24 6.78 -3.61
CA MET A 366 -3.60 7.11 -4.04
C MET A 366 -4.06 8.34 -3.26
N SER A 367 -3.76 9.53 -3.79
CA SER A 367 -4.16 10.82 -3.18
C SER A 367 -5.56 11.24 -3.64
N LEU A 368 -6.51 10.30 -3.54
CA LEU A 368 -7.87 10.40 -4.07
C LEU A 368 -8.82 9.53 -3.24
N GLY A 369 -10.11 9.69 -3.46
CA GLY A 369 -11.11 8.74 -2.95
C GLY A 369 -12.53 9.20 -3.17
N ALA A 370 -13.44 8.55 -2.45
CA ALA A 370 -14.88 8.80 -2.51
C ALA A 370 -15.50 8.64 -1.11
N PRO A 371 -16.70 9.19 -0.89
CA PRO A 371 -17.47 8.95 0.33
C PRO A 371 -17.68 7.45 0.56
N ALA A 372 -17.53 7.00 1.81
CA ALA A 372 -17.83 5.62 2.20
C ALA A 372 -19.35 5.43 2.29
N ILE A 373 -19.92 4.77 1.29
CA ILE A 373 -21.38 4.57 1.15
C ILE A 373 -21.85 3.13 1.44
N SER A 374 -20.92 2.20 1.69
CA SER A 374 -21.24 0.79 1.99
C SER A 374 -20.28 0.20 3.02
N THR A 375 -20.77 -0.78 3.77
CA THR A 375 -19.98 -1.56 4.74
C THR A 375 -18.99 -2.49 4.02
N TYR A 376 -17.85 -2.76 4.66
CA TYR A 376 -16.85 -3.70 4.15
C TYR A 376 -17.27 -5.17 4.29
N LYS A 377 -18.29 -5.45 5.12
CA LYS A 377 -18.93 -6.76 5.25
C LYS A 377 -20.14 -6.82 4.32
N ASN A 378 -20.14 -7.77 3.39
CA ASN A 378 -21.30 -8.10 2.56
C ASN A 378 -21.69 -9.55 2.80
#